data_AF-A0A4U9D6Q9-F1
#
_entry.id   AF-A0A4U9D6Q9-F1
#
_cell.length_a   1.000
_cell.length_b   1.000
_cell.length_c   1.000
_cell.angle_alpha   90.00
_cell.angle_beta   90.00
_cell.angle_gamma   90.00
#
_symmetry.space_group_name_H-M   'P 1'
#
loop_
_entity.id
_entity.type
_entity.pdbx_description
1 polymer ?
#
loop_
_entity_poly.entity_id
_entity_poly.type
_entity_poly.pdbx_seq_one_letter_code
_entity_poly.pdbx_strand_id
1 'polypeptide(L)'
;MAKPDGSIIETPITANFREGLNVLQYFISTHGARKGLADTALKTANSGYLTRRLVDVAQDLVVTEDDCGTPGRHHHDPGYRGW
;
A
#
# COMPACT_ATOMS: atom_id res chain seq x y z
N MET A 1 -19.00 -0.19 5.81
CA MET A 1 -18.24 -0.15 4.53
C MET A 1 -18.00 1.29 4.12
N ALA A 2 -17.08 1.57 3.21
CA ALA A 2 -16.81 2.92 2.76
C ALA A 2 -17.60 3.28 1.49
N LYS A 3 -18.10 4.52 1.43
CA LYS A 3 -18.60 5.14 0.20
C LYS A 3 -17.43 5.41 -0.76
N PRO A 4 -17.70 5.69 -2.05
CA PRO A 4 -16.66 6.04 -3.02
C PRO A 4 -15.80 7.24 -2.62
N ASP A 5 -16.34 8.18 -1.87
CA ASP A 5 -15.61 9.33 -1.31
C ASP A 5 -14.71 8.98 -0.10
N GLY A 6 -14.80 7.76 0.44
CA GLY A 6 -14.04 7.29 1.60
C GLY A 6 -14.74 7.45 2.94
N SER A 7 -15.90 8.11 3.00
CA SER A 7 -16.70 8.18 4.24
C SER A 7 -17.29 6.82 4.61
N ILE A 8 -17.52 6.60 5.91
CA ILE A 8 -18.16 5.35 6.38
C ILE A 8 -19.67 5.42 6.06
N ILE A 9 -20.21 4.31 5.58
CA ILE A 9 -21.65 4.12 5.38
C ILE A 9 -22.29 3.87 6.74
N GLU A 10 -23.22 4.74 7.13
CA GLU A 10 -23.96 4.70 8.39
C GLU A 10 -24.83 3.45 8.56
N THR A 11 -25.32 2.86 7.47
CA THR A 11 -26.11 1.62 7.49
C THR A 11 -25.20 0.39 7.33
N PRO A 12 -24.98 -0.41 8.39
CA PRO A 12 -24.14 -1.60 8.30
C PRO A 12 -24.83 -2.73 7.55
N ILE A 13 -24.03 -3.60 6.93
CA ILE A 13 -24.49 -4.91 6.44
C ILE A 13 -24.56 -5.84 7.65
N THR A 14 -25.78 -6.26 8.02
CA THR A 14 -26.02 -7.11 9.19
C THR A 14 -26.02 -8.60 8.86
N ALA A 15 -26.26 -8.97 7.60
CA ALA A 15 -26.23 -10.36 7.13
C ALA A 15 -24.79 -10.81 6.81
N ASN A 16 -24.53 -12.10 6.93
CA ASN A 16 -23.26 -12.71 6.51
C ASN A 16 -23.38 -13.45 5.16
N PHE A 17 -22.25 -13.89 4.61
CA PHE A 17 -22.24 -14.58 3.30
C PHE A 17 -22.94 -15.95 3.31
N ARG A 18 -23.12 -16.59 4.48
CA ARG A 18 -23.86 -17.86 4.61
C ARG A 18 -25.37 -17.63 4.56
N GLU A 19 -25.85 -16.57 5.22
CA GLU A 19 -27.25 -16.14 5.21
C GLU A 19 -27.65 -15.49 3.88
N GLY A 20 -26.68 -14.92 3.17
CA GLY A 20 -26.90 -14.19 1.92
C GLY A 20 -27.20 -12.72 2.17
N LEU A 21 -26.87 -11.88 1.18
CA LEU A 21 -27.12 -10.43 1.23
C LEU A 21 -28.41 -10.11 0.48
N ASN A 22 -29.23 -9.23 1.04
CA ASN A 22 -30.34 -8.65 0.28
C ASN A 22 -29.83 -7.69 -0.80
N VAL A 23 -30.70 -7.30 -1.74
CA VAL A 23 -30.32 -6.48 -2.92
C VAL A 23 -29.62 -5.18 -2.52
N LEU A 24 -30.11 -4.48 -1.49
CA LEU A 24 -29.54 -3.22 -1.04
C LEU A 24 -28.14 -3.42 -0.42
N GLN A 25 -27.98 -4.42 0.45
CA GLN A 25 -26.69 -4.75 1.07
C GLN A 25 -25.66 -5.18 0.03
N TYR A 26 -26.07 -5.99 -0.95
CA TYR A 26 -25.20 -6.38 -2.05
C TYR A 26 -24.81 -5.18 -2.92
N PHE A 27 -25.76 -4.31 -3.29
CA PHE A 27 -25.46 -3.10 -4.05
C PHE A 27 -24.47 -2.17 -3.32
N ILE A 28 -24.65 -1.98 -2.02
CA ILE A 28 -23.74 -1.23 -1.17
C ILE A 28 -22.34 -1.89 -1.17
N SER A 29 -22.26 -3.24 -1.19
CA SER A 29 -20.99 -4.00 -1.23
C SER A 29 -20.16 -3.77 -2.48
N THR A 30 -20.81 -3.53 -3.61
CA THR A 30 -20.10 -3.33 -4.88
C THR A 30 -19.29 -2.05 -4.93
N HIS A 31 -19.70 -0.99 -4.21
CA HIS A 31 -19.01 0.30 -4.22
C HIS A 31 -17.62 0.21 -3.59
N GLY A 32 -17.55 -0.37 -2.38
CA GLY A 32 -16.29 -0.59 -1.67
C GLY A 32 -15.37 -1.55 -2.43
N ALA A 33 -15.92 -2.66 -2.94
CA ALA A 33 -15.16 -3.63 -3.71
C ALA A 33 -14.56 -3.03 -5.00
N ARG A 34 -15.36 -2.28 -5.76
CA ARG A 34 -14.89 -1.63 -7.00
C ARG A 34 -13.80 -0.61 -6.73
N LYS A 35 -13.98 0.24 -5.71
CA LYS A 35 -12.95 1.23 -5.33
C LYS A 35 -11.65 0.53 -4.90
N GLY A 36 -11.75 -0.53 -4.09
CA GLY A 36 -10.58 -1.29 -3.67
C GLY A 36 -9.78 -1.87 -4.85
N LEU A 37 -10.47 -2.41 -5.85
CA LEU A 37 -9.83 -2.92 -7.07
C LEU A 37 -9.18 -1.80 -7.90
N ALA A 38 -9.87 -0.67 -8.08
CA ALA A 38 -9.34 0.48 -8.81
C ALA A 38 -8.11 1.09 -8.10
N ASP A 39 -8.19 1.28 -6.78
CA ASP A 39 -7.09 1.80 -5.95
C ASP A 39 -5.89 0.85 -5.99
N THR A 40 -6.13 -0.46 -5.99
CA THR A 40 -5.07 -1.46 -6.13
C THR A 40 -4.37 -1.30 -7.47
N ALA A 41 -5.11 -1.24 -8.58
CA ALA A 41 -4.52 -1.06 -9.91
C ALA A 41 -3.71 0.25 -10.02
N LEU A 42 -4.24 1.37 -9.49
CA LEU A 42 -3.54 2.65 -9.46
C LEU A 42 -2.26 2.59 -8.62
N LYS A 43 -2.33 1.98 -7.43
CA LYS A 43 -1.16 1.83 -6.55
C LYS A 43 -0.11 0.90 -7.17
N THR A 44 -0.50 -0.14 -7.88
CA THR A 44 0.41 -1.01 -8.64
C THR A 44 1.15 -0.21 -9.71
N ALA A 45 0.44 0.62 -10.49
CA ALA A 45 1.06 1.46 -11.51
C ALA A 45 2.06 2.46 -10.90
N ASN A 46 1.69 3.12 -9.80
CA ASN A 46 2.58 4.06 -9.10
C ASN A 46 3.81 3.37 -8.51
N SER A 47 3.64 2.18 -7.93
CA SER A 47 4.75 1.39 -7.43
C SER A 47 5.70 0.99 -8.55
N GLY A 48 5.18 0.53 -9.69
CA GLY A 48 6.00 0.18 -10.85
C GLY A 48 6.78 1.37 -11.42
N TYR A 49 6.14 2.54 -11.49
CA TYR A 49 6.81 3.77 -11.89
C TYR A 49 7.94 4.15 -10.93
N LEU A 50 7.70 4.06 -9.61
CA LEU A 50 8.73 4.31 -8.60
C LEU A 50 9.89 3.33 -8.74
N THR A 51 9.63 2.03 -8.90
CA THR A 51 10.68 1.03 -9.10
C THR A 51 11.54 1.36 -10.31
N ARG A 52 10.93 1.74 -11.44
CA ARG A 52 11.70 2.16 -12.63
C ARG A 52 12.64 3.33 -12.32
N ARG A 53 12.14 4.37 -11.64
CA ARG A 53 12.96 5.53 -11.27
C ARG A 53 14.10 5.18 -10.31
N LEU A 54 13.87 4.28 -9.37
CA LEU A 54 14.91 3.83 -8.45
C LEU A 54 15.99 3.04 -9.19
N VAL A 55 15.59 2.16 -10.12
CA VAL A 55 16.53 1.43 -10.98
C VAL A 55 17.33 2.39 -11.83
N ASP A 56 16.69 3.36 -12.49
CA ASP A 56 17.38 4.35 -13.35
C ASP A 56 18.50 5.10 -12.60
N VAL A 57 18.35 5.34 -11.29
CA VAL A 57 19.36 6.03 -10.45
C VAL A 57 20.44 5.08 -9.94
N ALA A 58 20.08 3.84 -9.62
CA ALA A 58 20.98 2.87 -8.98
C ALA A 58 21.66 1.90 -9.97
N GLN A 59 21.35 1.99 -11.28
CA GLN A 59 21.73 0.99 -12.27
C GLN A 59 23.24 0.76 -12.38
N ASP A 60 24.04 1.81 -12.19
CA ASP A 60 25.50 1.74 -12.33
C ASP A 60 26.22 1.40 -11.01
N LEU A 61 25.49 1.13 -9.92
CA LEU A 61 26.07 0.74 -8.64
C LEU A 61 26.46 -0.74 -8.65
N VAL A 62 27.77 -1.00 -8.69
CA VAL A 62 28.36 -2.34 -8.60
C VAL A 62 29.38 -2.34 -7.47
N VAL A 63 29.41 -3.42 -6.67
CA VAL A 63 30.45 -3.62 -5.65
C VAL A 63 31.75 -4.00 -6.36
N THR A 64 32.75 -3.13 -6.29
CA THR A 64 34.04 -3.30 -6.99
C THR A 64 35.20 -3.68 -6.08
N GLU A 65 35.05 -3.50 -4.77
CA GLU A 65 36.09 -3.72 -3.77
C GLU A 65 35.48 -4.18 -2.44
N ASP A 66 36.25 -4.92 -1.63
CA ASP A 66 35.78 -5.49 -0.36
C ASP A 66 35.86 -4.49 0.81
N ASP A 67 36.85 -3.59 0.83
CA ASP A 67 37.03 -2.57 1.88
C ASP A 67 37.56 -1.26 1.26
N CYS A 68 36.79 -0.19 1.41
CA CYS A 68 37.17 1.15 0.95
C CYS A 68 38.04 1.92 1.95
N GLY A 69 38.36 1.31 3.10
CA GLY A 69 39.24 1.86 4.13
C GLY A 69 38.63 3.04 4.92
N THR A 70 37.31 3.24 4.85
CA THR A 70 36.66 4.37 5.53
C THR A 70 36.55 4.14 7.05
N PRO A 71 36.98 5.09 7.90
CA PRO A 71 36.84 4.96 9.36
C PRO A 71 35.43 5.33 9.87
N GLY A 72 34.60 5.94 9.00
CA GLY A 72 33.26 6.38 9.33
C GLY A 72 32.28 5.22 9.39
N ARG A 73 31.54 5.10 10.49
CA ARG A 73 30.48 4.10 10.66
C ARG A 73 29.19 4.77 11.08
N HIS A 74 28.08 4.43 10.42
CA HIS A 74 26.76 4.86 10.88
C HIS A 74 26.44 4.14 12.18
N HIS A 75 26.22 4.90 13.26
CA HIS A 75 25.75 4.33 14.51
C HIS A 75 24.27 3.97 14.34
N HIS A 76 23.98 2.67 14.25
CA HIS A 76 22.61 2.20 14.18
C HIS A 76 22.05 2.20 15.61
N ASP A 77 21.33 3.26 15.98
CA ASP A 77 20.67 3.34 17.28
C ASP A 77 19.39 2.49 17.22
N PRO A 78 19.28 1.39 18.00
CA PRO A 78 18.05 0.61 18.08
C PRO A 78 16.91 1.36 18.80
N GLY A 79 17.15 2.57 19.31
CA GLY A 79 16.27 3.31 20.19
C GLY A 79 15.85 4.70 19.70
N TYR A 80 15.29 4.84 18.50
CA TYR A 80 14.47 6.02 18.20
C TYR A 80 13.13 5.93 18.95
N ARG A 81 13.13 6.35 20.23
CA ARG A 81 11.93 6.85 20.94
C ARG A 81 12.03 8.37 21.02
N GLY A 82 11.80 9.04 19.90
CA GLY A 82 11.56 10.48 19.87
C GLY A 82 10.06 10.75 19.83
N TRP A 83 9.57 11.46 20.84
CA TRP A 83 8.25 12.10 20.88
C TRP A 83 8.11 13.15 19.78
#